data_AF-A0A942RWE7-F1
#
_entry.id   AF-A0A942RWE7-F1
#
_cell.length_a   1.000
_cell.length_b   1.000
_cell.length_c   1.000
_cell.angle_alpha   90.00
_cell.angle_beta   90.00
_cell.angle_gamma   90.00
#
_symmetry.space_group_name_H-M   'P 1'
#
loop_
_entity.id
_entity.type
_entity.pdbx_description
1 polymer ?
#
loop_
_entity_poly.entity_id
_entity_poly.type
_entity_poly.pdbx_seq_one_letter_code
_entity_poly.pdbx_strand_id
1 'polypeptide(L)'
;MDKFDFEYKGLQFRCIVENDDYMRAPFLEYDGHGDIRESYNYYGRPEKNPGEVIIYSNRGCHWIYDFAGAVAKAKRENWGSKNCHPGMSKGERAATAARDDMQYCQDWLEGDRWYSRIEVFRIDNDGEKVGESEFLSGVENGYSGDCEDFLRDCAAQLAAELHAQSRKNWRKALHEARQRKYWACRDIQTIGA
;
A
#
# COMPACT_ATOMS: atom_id res chain seq x y z
N MET A 1 9.43 0.24 -9.41
CA MET A 1 9.98 1.61 -9.46
C MET A 1 10.66 1.85 -8.13
N ASP A 2 11.92 2.29 -8.13
CA ASP A 2 12.74 2.30 -6.90
C ASP A 2 12.72 3.66 -6.19
N LYS A 3 12.45 4.75 -6.93
CA LYS A 3 12.26 6.10 -6.38
C LYS A 3 11.55 7.02 -7.37
N PHE A 4 10.91 8.06 -6.84
CA PHE A 4 10.35 9.16 -7.64
C PHE A 4 10.23 10.45 -6.82
N ASP A 5 10.24 11.57 -7.53
CA ASP A 5 10.05 12.90 -6.96
C ASP A 5 8.64 13.40 -7.28
N PHE A 6 8.03 14.16 -6.36
CA PHE A 6 6.70 14.71 -6.52
C PHE A 6 6.51 16.01 -5.74
N GLU A 7 5.59 16.85 -6.21
CA GLU A 7 5.22 18.09 -5.53
C GLU A 7 4.00 17.88 -4.63
N TYR A 8 4.06 18.40 -3.40
CA TYR A 8 2.90 18.50 -2.51
C TYR A 8 2.82 19.90 -1.88
N LYS A 9 1.76 20.65 -2.18
CA LYS A 9 1.50 22.02 -1.69
C LYS A 9 2.69 22.98 -1.89
N GLY A 10 3.31 22.94 -3.08
CA GLY A 10 4.44 23.82 -3.43
C GLY A 10 5.77 23.43 -2.80
N LEU A 11 5.88 22.25 -2.19
CA LEU A 11 7.13 21.68 -1.68
C LEU A 11 7.47 20.42 -2.46
N GLN A 12 8.76 20.21 -2.71
CA GLN A 12 9.25 19.01 -3.40
C GLN A 12 9.57 17.90 -2.40
N PHE A 13 9.15 16.68 -2.71
CA PHE A 13 9.38 15.48 -1.92
C PHE A 13 9.97 14.38 -2.80
N ARG A 14 10.72 13.49 -2.17
CA ARG A 14 11.20 12.24 -2.76
C ARG A 14 10.61 11.07 -2.01
N CYS A 15 10.11 10.10 -2.77
CA CYS A 15 9.72 8.79 -2.28
C CYS A 15 10.77 7.76 -2.71
N ILE A 16 11.29 6.98 -1.76
CA ILE A 16 12.14 5.80 -2.00
C ILE A 16 11.28 4.57 -1.73
N VAL A 17 11.36 3.58 -2.63
CA VAL A 17 10.58 2.35 -2.57
C VAL A 17 11.54 1.17 -2.42
N GLU A 18 11.34 0.39 -1.37
CA GLU A 18 12.12 -0.80 -1.02
C GLU A 18 11.20 -2.01 -0.91
N ASN A 19 11.71 -3.22 -1.11
CA ASN A 19 10.91 -4.43 -0.86
C ASN A 19 10.65 -4.59 0.65
N ASP A 20 9.46 -5.06 1.03
CA ASP A 20 9.11 -5.39 2.39
C ASP A 20 9.07 -6.91 2.58
N ASP A 21 10.22 -7.47 2.96
CA ASP A 21 10.41 -8.92 3.11
C ASP A 21 9.77 -9.50 4.39
N TYR A 22 9.13 -8.68 5.24
CA TYR A 22 8.53 -9.13 6.49
C TYR A 22 7.08 -9.58 6.36
N MET A 23 6.46 -9.35 5.20
CA MET A 23 5.06 -9.66 4.92
C MET A 23 4.94 -10.85 3.97
N ARG A 24 3.95 -11.72 4.19
CA ARG A 24 3.64 -12.83 3.28
C ARG A 24 2.46 -12.48 2.38
N ALA A 25 2.21 -13.29 1.35
CA ALA A 25 1.06 -13.08 0.48
C ALA A 25 -0.25 -12.95 1.28
N PRO A 26 -1.15 -12.01 0.90
CA PRO A 26 -2.30 -11.62 1.72
C PRO A 26 -3.25 -12.77 2.02
N PHE A 27 -3.46 -13.70 1.09
CA PHE A 27 -4.31 -14.88 1.29
C PHE A 27 -3.77 -15.90 2.30
N LEU A 28 -2.54 -15.72 2.80
CA LEU A 28 -1.98 -16.52 3.90
C LEU A 28 -2.24 -15.89 5.28
N GLU A 29 -2.45 -14.57 5.34
CA GLU A 29 -2.49 -13.82 6.60
C GLU A 29 -3.86 -13.20 6.88
N TYR A 30 -4.65 -12.92 5.84
CA TYR A 30 -5.90 -12.19 5.92
C TYR A 30 -7.06 -13.00 5.33
N ASP A 31 -8.23 -12.89 5.98
CA ASP A 31 -9.49 -13.34 5.39
C ASP A 31 -9.96 -12.30 4.36
N GLY A 32 -10.71 -12.76 3.35
CA GLY A 32 -11.18 -11.93 2.24
C GLY A 32 -10.89 -12.51 0.86
N HIS A 33 -10.18 -13.63 0.80
CA HIS A 33 -9.84 -14.34 -0.44
C HIS A 33 -10.59 -15.67 -0.53
N GLY A 34 -10.60 -16.25 -1.73
CA GLY A 34 -11.00 -17.65 -1.91
C GLY A 34 -9.99 -18.57 -1.24
N ASP A 35 -10.46 -19.76 -0.84
CA ASP A 35 -9.60 -20.71 -0.14
C ASP A 35 -8.53 -21.25 -1.09
N ILE A 36 -7.27 -21.23 -0.61
CA ILE A 36 -6.12 -21.73 -1.35
C ILE A 36 -5.43 -22.80 -0.52
N ARG A 37 -5.15 -23.94 -1.16
CA ARG A 37 -4.39 -25.03 -0.54
C ARG A 37 -3.15 -25.35 -1.35
N GLU A 38 -2.08 -25.69 -0.64
CA GLU A 38 -0.87 -26.25 -1.23
C GLU A 38 -1.03 -27.75 -1.47
N SER A 39 -0.39 -28.27 -2.52
CA SER A 39 -0.30 -29.69 -2.81
C SER A 39 1.06 -30.02 -3.40
N TYR A 40 1.66 -31.09 -2.93
CA TYR A 40 2.96 -31.56 -3.42
C TYR A 40 2.79 -32.80 -4.30
N ASN A 41 3.15 -32.70 -5.57
CA ASN A 41 3.25 -33.83 -6.50
C ASN A 41 4.38 -33.58 -7.50
N TYR A 42 5.46 -34.35 -7.36
CA TYR A 42 6.65 -34.24 -8.21
C TYR A 42 6.47 -34.93 -9.58
N TYR A 43 5.61 -35.94 -9.67
CA TYR A 43 5.52 -36.83 -10.84
C TYR A 43 4.26 -36.57 -11.69
N GLY A 44 3.55 -35.47 -11.47
CA GLY A 44 2.35 -35.14 -12.25
C GLY A 44 1.54 -33.97 -11.69
N ARG A 45 0.32 -33.82 -12.21
CA ARG A 45 -0.66 -32.86 -11.67
C ARG A 45 -1.25 -33.40 -10.36
N PRO A 46 -1.46 -32.55 -9.35
CA PRO A 46 -2.11 -32.95 -8.12
C PRO A 46 -3.58 -33.31 -8.37
N GLU A 47 -4.14 -34.13 -7.49
CA GLU A 47 -5.58 -34.35 -7.46
C GLU A 47 -6.30 -33.06 -7.03
N LYS A 48 -7.41 -32.77 -7.71
CA LYS A 48 -8.23 -31.59 -7.44
C LYS A 48 -9.70 -31.97 -7.39
N ASN A 49 -10.43 -31.32 -6.50
CA ASN A 49 -11.88 -31.44 -6.41
C ASN A 49 -12.56 -30.75 -7.61
N PRO A 50 -13.80 -31.13 -7.95
CA PRO A 50 -14.63 -30.33 -8.86
C PRO A 50 -14.75 -28.90 -8.33
N GLY A 51 -14.50 -27.90 -9.19
CA GLY A 51 -14.52 -26.48 -8.80
C GLY A 51 -13.16 -25.92 -8.38
N GLU A 52 -12.15 -26.76 -8.13
CA GLU A 52 -10.79 -26.29 -7.86
C GLU A 52 -9.99 -26.03 -9.15
N VAL A 53 -9.12 -25.01 -9.09
CA VAL A 53 -8.24 -24.56 -10.18
C VAL A 53 -6.80 -24.50 -9.66
N ILE A 54 -5.87 -25.09 -10.40
CA ILE A 54 -4.43 -24.91 -10.11
C ILE A 54 -4.05 -23.52 -10.63
N ILE A 55 -3.62 -22.63 -9.73
CA ILE A 55 -3.26 -21.25 -10.04
C ILE A 55 -1.75 -21.05 -10.15
N TYR A 56 -0.95 -21.91 -9.52
CA TYR A 56 0.50 -21.85 -9.61
C TYR A 56 1.12 -23.23 -9.44
N SER A 57 2.23 -23.48 -10.11
CA SER A 57 2.97 -24.74 -10.04
C SER A 57 4.46 -24.51 -10.24
N ASN A 58 5.27 -24.88 -9.25
CA ASN A 58 6.73 -24.79 -9.32
C ASN A 58 7.39 -26.01 -8.64
N ARG A 59 8.23 -26.74 -9.38
CA ARG A 59 9.03 -27.88 -8.89
C ARG A 59 8.24 -28.91 -8.04
N GLY A 60 7.01 -29.20 -8.47
CA GLY A 60 6.12 -30.15 -7.80
C GLY A 60 5.34 -29.58 -6.60
N CYS A 61 5.54 -28.32 -6.24
CA CYS A 61 4.64 -27.57 -5.36
C CYS A 61 3.56 -26.88 -6.21
N HIS A 62 2.30 -27.15 -5.89
CA HIS A 62 1.13 -26.63 -6.59
C HIS A 62 0.23 -25.86 -5.62
N TRP A 63 -0.28 -24.72 -6.07
CA TRP A 63 -1.27 -23.93 -5.34
C TRP A 63 -2.61 -24.07 -6.03
N ILE A 64 -3.62 -24.46 -5.26
CA ILE A 64 -4.91 -24.85 -5.78
C ILE A 64 -5.97 -23.99 -5.10
N TYR A 65 -6.68 -23.21 -5.91
CA TYR A 65 -7.73 -22.28 -5.50
C TYR A 65 -9.11 -22.93 -5.63
N ASP A 66 -9.94 -22.87 -4.58
CA ASP A 66 -11.35 -23.30 -4.65
C ASP A 66 -12.23 -22.23 -5.28
N PHE A 67 -12.33 -22.27 -6.61
CA PHE A 67 -13.13 -21.30 -7.36
C PHE A 67 -14.62 -21.42 -7.06
N ALA A 68 -15.14 -22.64 -6.92
CA ALA A 68 -16.56 -22.83 -6.61
C ALA A 68 -16.93 -22.28 -5.23
N GLY A 69 -16.09 -22.54 -4.22
CA GLY A 69 -16.21 -21.94 -2.88
C GLY A 69 -16.11 -20.42 -2.91
N ALA A 70 -15.13 -19.88 -3.64
CA ALA A 70 -14.97 -18.44 -3.81
C ALA A 70 -16.18 -17.76 -4.46
N VAL A 71 -16.79 -18.36 -5.49
CA VAL A 71 -18.03 -17.82 -6.10
C VAL A 71 -19.18 -17.79 -5.08
N ALA A 72 -19.30 -18.83 -4.25
CA ALA A 72 -20.32 -18.86 -3.20
C ALA A 72 -20.07 -17.78 -2.14
N LYS A 73 -18.81 -17.60 -1.71
CA LYS A 73 -18.35 -16.55 -0.80
C LYS A 73 -18.63 -15.15 -1.36
N ALA A 74 -18.18 -14.89 -2.59
CA ALA A 74 -18.41 -13.63 -3.31
C ALA A 74 -19.90 -13.27 -3.42
N LYS A 75 -20.76 -14.26 -3.66
CA LYS A 75 -22.22 -14.04 -3.73
C LYS A 75 -22.84 -13.69 -2.37
N ARG A 76 -22.32 -14.26 -1.29
CA ARG A 76 -22.77 -14.05 0.09
C ARG A 76 -22.32 -12.68 0.62
N GLU A 77 -21.07 -12.34 0.37
CA GLU A 77 -20.40 -11.14 0.90
C GLU A 77 -20.44 -9.95 -0.07
N ASN A 78 -21.06 -10.14 -1.23
CA ASN A 78 -21.25 -9.11 -2.25
C ASN A 78 -19.92 -8.50 -2.72
N TRP A 79 -18.95 -9.36 -3.03
CA TRP A 79 -17.67 -8.94 -3.58
C TRP A 79 -17.85 -8.17 -4.90
N GLY A 80 -16.98 -7.20 -5.11
CA GLY A 80 -17.00 -6.31 -6.27
C GLY A 80 -15.90 -6.62 -7.28
N SER A 81 -16.10 -6.21 -8.52
CA SER A 81 -15.09 -6.25 -9.57
C SER A 81 -15.33 -5.08 -10.54
N LYS A 82 -14.23 -4.45 -10.99
CA LYS A 82 -14.26 -3.39 -12.01
C LYS A 82 -14.78 -3.91 -13.36
N ASN A 83 -14.69 -5.22 -13.58
CA ASN A 83 -15.14 -5.89 -14.80
C ASN A 83 -16.65 -6.19 -14.79
N CYS A 84 -17.37 -5.88 -13.70
CA CYS A 84 -18.82 -6.04 -13.64
C CYS A 84 -19.55 -4.89 -14.35
N HIS A 85 -20.58 -5.19 -15.14
CA HIS A 85 -21.46 -4.19 -15.76
C HIS A 85 -22.93 -4.36 -15.33
N PRO A 86 -23.78 -3.31 -15.42
CA PRO A 86 -25.18 -3.32 -14.96
C PRO A 86 -26.01 -4.55 -15.37
N GLY A 87 -25.86 -5.02 -16.61
CA GLY A 87 -26.60 -6.17 -17.15
C GLY A 87 -26.24 -7.56 -16.59
N MET A 88 -25.18 -7.69 -15.77
CA MET A 88 -24.81 -8.99 -15.19
C MET A 88 -25.76 -9.40 -14.05
N SER A 89 -26.15 -10.67 -14.04
CA SER A 89 -26.84 -11.29 -12.91
C SER A 89 -25.95 -11.33 -11.66
N LYS A 90 -26.57 -11.56 -10.49
CA LYS A 90 -25.84 -11.71 -9.23
C LYS A 90 -24.82 -12.86 -9.29
N GLY A 91 -25.16 -13.95 -10.00
CA GLY A 91 -24.27 -15.09 -10.16
C GLY A 91 -23.05 -14.76 -11.03
N GLU A 92 -23.27 -14.08 -12.16
CA GLU A 92 -22.18 -13.65 -13.04
C GLU A 92 -21.24 -12.66 -12.33
N ARG A 93 -21.78 -11.70 -11.57
CA ARG A 93 -20.96 -10.77 -10.79
C ARG A 93 -20.08 -11.48 -9.76
N ALA A 94 -20.65 -12.43 -9.03
CA ALA A 94 -19.89 -13.23 -8.06
C ALA A 94 -18.80 -14.06 -8.74
N ALA A 95 -19.10 -14.66 -9.90
CA ALA A 95 -18.11 -15.40 -10.68
C ALA A 95 -17.00 -14.52 -11.24
N THR A 96 -17.31 -13.29 -11.65
CA THR A 96 -16.34 -12.30 -12.10
C THR A 96 -15.45 -11.84 -10.95
N ALA A 97 -16.04 -11.50 -9.80
CA ALA A 97 -15.28 -11.09 -8.62
C ALA A 97 -14.33 -12.19 -8.11
N ALA A 98 -14.80 -13.44 -8.05
CA ALA A 98 -13.95 -14.57 -7.69
C ALA A 98 -12.82 -14.81 -8.71
N ARG A 99 -13.02 -14.47 -9.99
CA ARG A 99 -11.97 -14.57 -11.01
C ARG A 99 -10.89 -13.52 -10.82
N ASP A 100 -11.29 -12.29 -10.52
CA ASP A 100 -10.37 -11.19 -10.22
C ASP A 100 -9.57 -11.50 -8.94
N ASP A 101 -10.21 -12.06 -7.91
CA ASP A 101 -9.53 -12.52 -6.69
C ASP A 101 -8.54 -13.67 -6.94
N MET A 102 -8.94 -14.66 -7.74
CA MET A 102 -8.07 -15.77 -8.13
C MET A 102 -6.83 -15.26 -8.89
N GLN A 103 -7.03 -14.33 -9.84
CA GLN A 103 -5.92 -13.71 -10.57
C GLN A 103 -5.02 -12.91 -9.63
N TYR A 104 -5.61 -12.12 -8.73
CA TYR A 104 -4.86 -11.39 -7.71
C TYR A 104 -3.95 -12.31 -6.89
N CYS A 105 -4.47 -13.45 -6.43
CA CYS A 105 -3.69 -14.44 -5.69
C CYS A 105 -2.59 -15.10 -6.55
N GLN A 106 -2.88 -15.34 -7.83
CA GLN A 106 -1.90 -15.87 -8.77
C GLN A 106 -0.74 -14.89 -9.00
N ASP A 107 -1.02 -13.59 -9.14
CA ASP A 107 0.01 -12.56 -9.33
C ASP A 107 1.04 -12.57 -8.17
N TRP A 108 0.57 -12.75 -6.93
CA TRP A 108 1.44 -12.89 -5.75
C TRP A 108 2.34 -14.14 -5.81
N LEU A 109 1.83 -15.26 -6.32
CA LEU A 109 2.59 -16.51 -6.45
C LEU A 109 3.60 -16.46 -7.60
N GLU A 110 3.29 -15.72 -8.65
CA GLU A 110 4.17 -15.50 -9.81
C GLU A 110 5.26 -14.45 -9.53
N GLY A 111 5.11 -13.65 -8.47
CA GLY A 111 6.02 -12.57 -8.12
C GLY A 111 5.72 -11.26 -8.85
N ASP A 112 4.54 -11.16 -9.45
CA ASP A 112 4.03 -9.95 -10.12
C ASP A 112 3.42 -8.94 -9.13
N ARG A 113 3.18 -9.39 -7.89
CA ARG A 113 2.83 -8.56 -6.73
C ARG A 113 3.75 -8.85 -5.55
N TRP A 114 4.06 -7.82 -4.78
CA TRP A 114 4.87 -7.90 -3.57
C TRP A 114 4.53 -6.73 -2.64
N TYR A 115 4.92 -6.83 -1.37
CA TYR A 115 4.86 -5.70 -0.45
C TYR A 115 6.09 -4.81 -0.58
N SER A 116 5.90 -3.51 -0.45
CA SER A 116 6.96 -2.52 -0.44
C SER A 116 6.88 -1.67 0.82
N ARG A 117 8.05 -1.21 1.24
CA ARG A 117 8.24 -0.13 2.20
C ARG A 117 8.53 1.14 1.43
N ILE A 118 7.86 2.23 1.79
CA ILE A 118 8.13 3.56 1.24
C ILE A 118 8.71 4.47 2.31
N GLU A 119 9.70 5.28 1.93
CA GLU A 119 10.22 6.42 2.69
C GLU A 119 9.90 7.70 1.94
N VAL A 120 9.30 8.68 2.61
CA VAL A 120 9.06 10.02 2.06
C VAL A 120 9.79 11.07 2.87
N PHE A 121 10.51 11.97 2.19
CA PHE A 121 11.13 13.15 2.79
C PHE A 121 11.11 14.34 1.84
N ARG A 122 11.24 15.54 2.41
CA ARG A 122 11.35 16.77 1.63
C ARG A 122 12.74 16.88 1.00
N ILE A 123 12.83 17.41 -0.21
CA ILE A 123 14.08 17.76 -0.87
C ILE A 123 14.17 19.27 -1.15
N ASP A 124 15.39 19.80 -1.24
CA ASP A 124 15.64 21.18 -1.71
C ASP A 124 15.83 21.25 -3.23
N ASN A 125 16.24 22.43 -3.72
CA ASN A 125 16.44 22.68 -5.16
C ASN A 125 17.61 21.90 -5.76
N ASP A 126 18.54 21.44 -4.92
CA ASP A 126 19.69 20.62 -5.33
C ASP A 126 19.33 19.11 -5.27
N GLY A 127 18.12 18.78 -4.81
CA GLY A 127 17.63 17.42 -4.67
C GLY A 127 18.10 16.73 -3.39
N GLU A 128 18.64 17.50 -2.44
CA GLU A 128 19.17 17.01 -1.17
C GLU A 128 18.08 16.93 -0.11
N LYS A 129 18.18 15.92 0.77
CA LYS A 129 17.19 15.67 1.83
C LYS A 129 17.17 16.81 2.85
N VAL A 130 15.97 17.29 3.18
CA VAL A 130 15.75 18.34 4.17
C VAL A 130 14.84 17.87 5.29
N GLY A 131 15.41 17.70 6.48
CA GLY A 131 14.66 17.36 7.69
C GLY A 131 14.40 15.86 7.84
N GLU A 132 13.29 15.54 8.53
CA GLU A 132 12.90 14.17 8.85
C GLU A 132 12.19 13.48 7.68
N SER A 133 12.06 12.15 7.79
CA SER A 133 11.28 11.31 6.89
C SER A 133 10.10 10.70 7.62
N GLU A 134 9.08 10.33 6.85
CA GLU A 134 8.03 9.40 7.27
C GLU A 134 8.11 8.12 6.44
N PHE A 135 7.61 7.02 7.01
CA PHE A 135 7.71 5.70 6.40
C PHE A 135 6.40 4.94 6.50
N LEU A 136 6.13 4.09 5.50
CA LEU A 136 5.03 3.14 5.52
C LEU A 136 5.49 1.80 4.97
N SER A 137 5.24 0.74 5.73
CA SER A 137 5.49 -0.66 5.36
C SER A 137 4.20 -1.34 4.90
N GLY A 138 4.31 -2.49 4.25
CA GLY A 138 3.15 -3.26 3.78
C GLY A 138 2.35 -2.58 2.67
N VAL A 139 2.96 -1.70 1.88
CA VAL A 139 2.31 -1.08 0.72
C VAL A 139 2.29 -2.09 -0.42
N GLU A 140 1.11 -2.47 -0.90
CA GLU A 140 1.01 -3.36 -2.06
C GLU A 140 1.64 -2.70 -3.29
N ASN A 141 2.49 -3.45 -3.97
CA ASN A 141 3.17 -3.05 -5.18
C ASN A 141 3.11 -4.20 -6.20
N GLY A 142 3.41 -3.89 -7.45
CA GLY A 142 3.37 -4.87 -8.51
C GLY A 142 3.48 -4.24 -9.88
N TYR A 143 3.34 -5.06 -10.92
CA TYR A 143 3.37 -4.57 -12.31
C TYR A 143 2.05 -3.94 -12.77
N SER A 144 1.00 -3.94 -11.94
CA SER A 144 -0.28 -3.32 -12.28
C SER A 144 -0.27 -1.80 -12.05
N GLY A 145 -0.87 -1.04 -12.96
CA GLY A 145 -0.97 0.43 -12.84
C GLY A 145 -1.72 0.89 -11.59
N ASP A 146 -2.72 0.12 -11.14
CA ASP A 146 -3.44 0.38 -9.88
C ASP A 146 -2.50 0.40 -8.66
N CYS A 147 -1.42 -0.39 -8.67
CA CYS A 147 -0.43 -0.41 -7.59
C CYS A 147 0.45 0.84 -7.58
N GLU A 148 0.82 1.37 -8.76
CA GLU A 148 1.59 2.62 -8.85
C GLU A 148 0.77 3.80 -8.32
N ASP A 149 -0.51 3.88 -8.71
CA ASP A 149 -1.43 4.93 -8.23
C ASP A 149 -1.61 4.84 -6.70
N PHE A 150 -1.81 3.64 -6.16
CA PHE A 150 -1.90 3.42 -4.71
C PHE A 150 -0.64 3.86 -3.97
N LEU A 151 0.54 3.52 -4.50
CA LEU A 151 1.82 3.92 -3.92
C LEU A 151 1.99 5.45 -3.92
N ARG A 152 1.60 6.12 -5.00
CA ARG A 152 1.61 7.60 -5.08
C ARG A 152 0.65 8.24 -4.09
N ASP A 153 -0.54 7.66 -3.88
CA ASP A 153 -1.50 8.11 -2.87
C ASP A 153 -0.93 7.96 -1.46
N CYS A 154 -0.29 6.83 -1.14
CA CYS A 154 0.41 6.64 0.13
C CYS A 154 1.52 7.68 0.32
N ALA A 155 2.34 7.93 -0.70
CA ALA A 155 3.41 8.92 -0.62
C ALA A 155 2.87 10.34 -0.38
N ALA A 156 1.75 10.69 -1.02
CA ALA A 156 1.09 11.98 -0.81
C ALA A 156 0.51 12.13 0.62
N GLN A 157 0.01 11.05 1.21
CA GLN A 157 -0.44 11.04 2.61
C GLN A 157 0.72 11.29 3.58
N LEU A 158 1.85 10.61 3.41
CA LEU A 158 3.05 10.84 4.23
C LEU A 158 3.60 12.27 4.07
N ALA A 159 3.60 12.82 2.84
CA ALA A 159 3.95 14.22 2.62
C ALA A 159 3.00 15.19 3.33
N ALA A 160 1.70 14.86 3.39
CA ALA A 160 0.71 15.65 4.13
C ALA A 160 1.02 15.69 5.63
N GLU A 161 1.41 14.56 6.21
CA GLU A 161 1.81 14.43 7.61
C GLU A 161 3.07 15.26 7.92
N LEU A 162 4.13 15.10 7.11
CA LEU A 162 5.36 15.91 7.21
C LEU A 162 5.08 17.41 7.11
N HIS A 163 4.22 17.81 6.17
CA HIS A 163 3.83 19.20 6.01
C HIS A 163 3.06 19.72 7.23
N ALA A 164 2.14 18.92 7.77
CA ALA A 164 1.38 19.27 8.97
C ALA A 164 2.30 19.41 10.20
N GLN A 165 3.25 18.48 10.38
CA GLN A 165 4.21 18.50 11.47
C GLN A 165 5.15 19.71 11.37
N SER A 166 5.69 19.98 10.18
CA SER A 166 6.50 21.18 9.90
C SER A 166 5.76 22.48 10.21
N ARG A 167 4.47 22.58 9.86
CA ARG A 167 3.65 23.76 10.19
C ARG A 167 3.43 23.94 11.69
N LYS A 168 3.23 22.84 12.44
CA LYS A 168 3.11 22.89 13.90
C LYS A 168 4.41 23.38 14.53
N ASN A 169 5.54 22.83 14.10
CA ASN A 169 6.87 23.20 14.59
C ASN A 169 7.19 24.67 14.30
N TRP A 170 6.92 25.13 13.08
CA TRP A 170 7.10 26.53 12.70
C TRP A 170 6.23 27.48 13.54
N ARG A 171 4.95 27.13 13.78
CA ARG A 171 4.04 27.93 14.63
C ARG A 171 4.55 28.03 16.07
N LYS A 172 5.07 26.92 16.62
CA LYS A 172 5.65 26.88 17.97
C LYS A 172 6.91 27.76 18.06
N ALA A 173 7.84 27.58 17.11
CA ALA A 173 9.06 28.39 17.05
C ALA A 173 8.76 29.88 16.87
N LEU A 174 7.77 30.23 16.04
CA LEU A 174 7.31 31.61 15.87
C LEU A 174 6.71 32.18 17.17
N HIS A 175 5.93 31.37 17.90
CA HIS A 175 5.39 31.78 19.20
C HIS A 175 6.49 32.02 20.23
N GLU A 176 7.45 31.10 20.35
CA GLU A 176 8.60 31.24 21.24
C GLU A 176 9.46 32.46 20.88
N ALA A 177 9.72 32.69 19.59
CA ALA A 177 10.46 33.86 19.12
C ALA A 177 9.72 35.18 19.46
N ARG A 178 8.39 35.20 19.33
CA ARG A 178 7.56 36.35 19.73
C ARG A 178 7.61 36.59 21.24
N GLN A 179 7.51 35.53 22.05
CA GLN A 179 7.62 35.64 23.50
C GLN A 179 9.00 36.11 23.93
N ARG A 180 10.08 35.58 23.35
CA ARG A 180 11.46 36.04 23.62
C ARG A 180 11.62 37.53 23.33
N LYS A 181 11.10 38.01 22.19
CA LYS A 181 11.13 39.44 21.84
C LYS A 181 10.32 40.28 22.84
N TYR A 182 9.14 39.81 23.23
CA TYR A 182 8.28 40.48 24.23
C TYR A 182 8.99 40.63 25.58
N TRP A 183 9.60 39.57 26.11
CA TRP A 183 10.32 39.60 27.39
C TRP A 183 11.60 40.43 27.31
N ALA A 184 12.37 40.31 26.22
CA ALA A 184 13.58 41.11 26.01
C ALA A 184 13.32 42.62 25.96
N CYS A 185 12.19 43.06 25.39
CA CYS A 185 11.82 44.47 25.41
C CYS A 185 11.33 44.96 26.78
N ARG A 186 10.87 44.05 27.64
CA ARG A 186 10.35 44.37 28.98
C ARG A 186 11.47 44.47 30.02
N ASP A 187 12.50 43.64 29.93
CA ASP A 187 13.66 43.64 30.84
C ASP A 187 14.53 44.92 30.70
N ILE A 188 14.37 45.70 29.63
CA ILE A 188 15.08 46.99 29.44
C ILE A 188 14.48 48.13 30.27
N GLN A 189 13.22 48.02 30.75
CA GLN A 189 12.51 49.12 31.44
C GLN A 189 12.69 49.16 32.98
N THR A 190 13.56 48.33 33.57
CA THR A 190 13.75 48.26 35.05
C THR A 190 15.09 48.80 35.56
N ILE A 191 15.79 49.64 34.78
CA ILE A 191 16.93 50.43 35.29
C ILE A 191 16.47 51.88 35.45
N GLY A 192 15.90 52.20 36.62
CA GLY A 192 15.50 53.56 36.94
C GLY A 192 14.89 53.72 38.33
N ALA A 193 15.74 53.80 39.35
CA ALA A 193 15.59 54.65 40.53
C ALA A 193 16.92 54.70 41.29
#